data_AF-X0PAV1-F1
#
_entry.id   AF-X0PAV1-F1
#
_cell.length_a   1.000
_cell.length_b   1.000
_cell.length_c   1.000
_cell.angle_alpha   90.00
_cell.angle_beta   90.00
_cell.angle_gamma   90.00
#
_symmetry.space_group_name_H-M   'P 1'
#
loop_
_entity.id
_entity.type
_entity.pdbx_description
1 polymer ?
#
loop_
_entity_poly.entity_id
_entity_poly.type
_entity_poly.pdbx_seq_one_letter_code
_entity_poly.pdbx_strand_id
1 'polypeptide(L)'
;MAAALILKIAGASDAEIFSDYLKTNQSRKKANEAIIARLADQLTAGQQKALGQALVVDKRYLSHFFETIEQQYGSFANYLKSGLKLAPDFPAEFRRQYIEQG
;
A
#
# COMPACT_ATOMS: atom_id res chain seq x y z
N MET A 1 -0.17 -1.64 1.43
CA MET A 1 -1.38 -1.92 0.64
C MET A 1 -2.64 -1.38 1.29
N ALA A 2 -2.91 -1.64 2.59
CA ALA A 2 -4.10 -1.11 3.27
C ALA A 2 -4.27 0.41 3.15
N ALA A 3 -3.21 1.21 3.35
CA ALA A 3 -3.27 2.67 3.15
C ALA A 3 -3.71 3.06 1.74
N ALA A 4 -3.19 2.40 0.70
CA ALA A 4 -3.58 2.64 -0.69
C ALA A 4 -5.06 2.31 -0.95
N LEU A 5 -5.59 1.26 -0.32
CA LEU A 5 -7.01 0.92 -0.38
C LEU A 5 -7.87 2.03 0.25
N ILE A 6 -7.49 2.50 1.43
CA ILE A 6 -8.20 3.57 2.15
C ILE A 6 -8.16 4.88 1.34
N LEU A 7 -7.01 5.26 0.78
CA LEU A 7 -6.88 6.43 -0.08
C LEU A 7 -7.75 6.33 -1.34
N LYS A 8 -7.83 5.14 -1.97
CA LYS A 8 -8.72 4.91 -3.12
C LYS A 8 -10.20 5.05 -2.73
N ILE A 9 -10.60 4.54 -1.55
CA ILE A 9 -11.94 4.73 -1.01
C ILE A 9 -12.21 6.22 -0.75
N ALA A 10 -11.24 6.93 -0.16
CA ALA A 10 -11.29 8.37 0.10
C ALA A 10 -11.39 9.22 -1.18
N GLY A 11 -11.09 8.65 -2.35
CA GLY A 11 -11.21 9.34 -3.65
C GLY A 11 -9.90 9.91 -4.19
N ALA A 12 -8.76 9.57 -3.58
CA ALA A 12 -7.46 9.94 -4.13
C ALA A 12 -7.25 9.34 -5.52
N SER A 13 -6.56 10.09 -6.37
CA SER A 13 -6.13 9.62 -7.69
C SER A 13 -5.06 8.54 -7.56
N ASP A 14 -4.89 7.72 -8.61
CA ASP A 14 -3.84 6.70 -8.62
C ASP A 14 -2.46 7.33 -8.45
N ALA A 15 -2.22 8.51 -9.06
CA ALA A 15 -0.96 9.22 -8.93
C ALA A 15 -0.64 9.58 -7.46
N GLU A 16 -1.62 10.09 -6.71
CA GLU A 16 -1.47 10.42 -5.29
C GLU A 16 -1.22 9.17 -4.44
N ILE A 17 -1.96 8.09 -4.71
CA ILE A 17 -1.82 6.81 -4.01
C ILE A 17 -0.42 6.22 -4.22
N PHE A 18 0.08 6.22 -5.47
CA PHE A 18 1.41 5.71 -5.77
C PHE A 18 2.52 6.61 -5.19
N SER A 19 2.32 7.92 -5.19
CA SER A 19 3.24 8.87 -4.57
C SER A 19 3.37 8.63 -3.06
N ASP A 20 2.24 8.54 -2.35
CA ASP A 20 2.21 8.24 -0.91
C ASP A 20 2.86 6.89 -0.61
N TYR A 21 2.51 5.86 -1.37
CA TYR A 21 3.08 4.54 -1.21
C TYR A 21 4.62 4.55 -1.31
N LEU A 22 5.18 5.18 -2.36
CA LEU A 22 6.62 5.24 -2.57
C LEU A 22 7.35 6.12 -1.54
N LYS A 23 6.66 7.13 -0.97
CA LYS A 23 7.19 7.95 0.13
C LYS A 23 7.53 7.11 1.36
N THR A 24 6.88 5.95 1.54
CA THR A 24 7.22 4.98 2.59
C THR A 24 8.71 4.64 2.61
N ASN A 25 9.37 4.50 1.44
CA ASN A 25 10.80 4.19 1.38
C ASN A 25 11.68 5.28 1.99
N GLN A 26 11.31 6.55 1.78
CA GLN A 26 12.01 7.68 2.37
C GLN A 26 11.77 7.71 3.89
N SER A 27 10.51 7.62 4.32
CA SER A 27 10.13 7.64 5.73
C SER A 27 10.74 6.49 6.53
N ARG A 28 10.91 5.32 5.91
CA ARG A 28 11.43 4.11 6.56
C ARG A 28 12.94 3.94 6.46
N LYS A 29 13.63 4.76 5.66
CA LYS A 29 15.08 4.60 5.39
C LYS A 29 15.89 4.39 6.67
N LYS A 30 15.79 5.31 7.63
CA LYS A 30 16.52 5.26 8.90
C LYS A 30 16.18 4.01 9.74
N ALA A 31 14.90 3.65 9.80
CA ALA A 31 14.46 2.47 10.55
C ALA A 31 14.97 1.18 9.90
N ASN A 32 14.97 1.11 8.57
CA ASN A 32 15.45 -0.03 7.81
C ASN A 32 16.98 -0.19 7.94
N GLU A 33 17.73 0.91 7.87
CA GLU A 33 19.18 0.93 8.12
C GLU A 33 19.52 0.39 9.52
N ALA A 34 18.76 0.80 10.54
CA ALA A 34 18.95 0.30 11.91
C ALA A 34 18.69 -1.21 12.05
N ILE A 35 17.69 -1.74 11.33
CA ILE A 35 17.40 -3.18 11.31
C ILE A 35 18.56 -3.95 10.67
N ILE A 36 19.06 -3.47 9.52
CA ILE A 36 20.17 -4.12 8.80
C ILE A 36 21.44 -4.10 9.65
N ALA A 37 21.78 -2.95 10.25
CA ALA A 37 22.95 -2.81 11.12
C ALA A 37 22.90 -3.76 12.33
N ARG A 38 21.74 -3.91 12.96
CA ARG A 38 21.55 -4.83 14.10
C ARG A 38 21.80 -6.29 13.74
N LEU A 39 21.57 -6.67 12.49
CA LEU A 39 21.68 -8.05 12.01
C LEU A 39 22.94 -8.28 11.17
N ALA A 40 23.79 -7.28 10.97
CA ALA A 40 24.90 -7.33 10.02
C ALA A 40 25.86 -8.48 10.30
N ASP A 41 26.22 -8.69 11.57
CA ASP A 41 27.16 -9.74 12.00
C ASP A 41 26.58 -11.16 11.88
N GLN A 42 25.26 -11.28 11.70
CA GLN A 42 24.55 -12.56 11.58
C GLN A 42 24.26 -12.93 10.11
N LEU A 43 24.54 -12.02 9.17
CA LEU A 43 24.12 -12.13 7.78
C LEU A 43 25.29 -11.97 6.82
N THR A 44 25.37 -12.83 5.82
CA THR A 44 26.24 -12.63 4.65
C THR A 44 25.84 -11.35 3.90
N ALA A 45 26.76 -10.78 3.12
CA ALA A 45 26.47 -9.60 2.28
C ALA A 45 25.26 -9.83 1.34
N GLY A 46 25.10 -11.05 0.81
CA GLY A 46 23.95 -11.42 0.00
C GLY A 46 22.64 -11.38 0.79
N GLN A 47 22.63 -11.89 2.02
CA GLN A 47 21.46 -11.84 2.90
C GLN A 47 21.14 -10.41 3.36
N GLN A 48 22.14 -9.58 3.64
CA GLN A 48 21.93 -8.16 3.97
C GLN A 48 21.26 -7.42 2.81
N LYS A 49 21.70 -7.68 1.57
CA LYS A 49 21.08 -7.11 0.37
C LYS A 49 19.62 -7.59 0.21
N ALA A 50 19.37 -8.88 0.37
CA ALA A 50 18.01 -9.44 0.31
C ALA A 50 17.09 -8.85 1.39
N LEU A 51 17.60 -8.69 2.62
CA LEU A 51 16.89 -8.02 3.72
C LEU A 51 16.56 -6.57 3.36
N GLY A 52 17.53 -5.82 2.82
CA GLY A 52 17.29 -4.45 2.36
C GLY A 52 16.19 -4.35 1.31
N GLN A 53 16.14 -5.29 0.37
CA GLN A 53 15.08 -5.36 -0.65
C GLN A 53 13.70 -5.72 -0.04
N ALA A 54 13.66 -6.57 0.98
CA ALA A 54 12.42 -6.95 1.65
C ALA A 54 11.83 -5.83 2.53
N LEU A 55 12.67 -4.90 2.99
CA LEU A 55 12.25 -3.79 3.88
C LEU A 55 11.72 -2.56 3.14
N VAL A 56 11.81 -2.54 1.81
CA VAL A 56 11.33 -1.44 0.97
C VAL A 56 10.07 -1.84 0.20
N VAL A 57 9.31 -0.85 -0.20
CA VAL A 57 8.21 -0.99 -1.13
C VAL A 57 8.65 -0.72 -2.56
N ASP A 58 7.98 -1.34 -3.53
CA ASP A 58 8.23 -1.17 -4.95
C ASP A 58 6.91 -0.94 -5.68
N LYS A 59 6.89 -0.01 -6.64
CA LYS A 59 5.72 0.32 -7.46
C LYS A 59 5.04 -0.94 -8.03
N ARG A 60 5.81 -1.94 -8.43
CA ARG A 60 5.32 -3.21 -9.00
C ARG A 60 4.38 -3.94 -8.05
N TYR A 61 4.64 -3.90 -6.74
CA TYR A 61 3.79 -4.58 -5.76
C TYR A 61 2.40 -3.94 -5.69
N LEU A 62 2.32 -2.61 -5.69
CA LEU A 62 1.05 -1.91 -5.64
C LEU A 62 0.30 -1.98 -6.99
N SER A 63 1.05 -1.97 -8.09
CA SER A 63 0.48 -2.20 -9.44
C SER A 63 -0.16 -3.57 -9.52
N HIS A 64 0.58 -4.61 -9.12
CA HIS A 64 0.08 -5.98 -9.11
C HIS A 64 -1.15 -6.15 -8.20
N PHE A 65 -1.20 -5.44 -7.08
CA PHE A 65 -2.37 -5.44 -6.19
C PHE A 65 -3.64 -4.92 -6.90
N PHE A 66 -3.56 -3.78 -7.58
CA PHE A 66 -4.71 -3.23 -8.33
C PHE A 66 -5.05 -4.05 -9.58
N GLU A 67 -4.05 -4.57 -10.29
CA GLU A 67 -4.26 -5.50 -11.42
C GLU A 67 -4.99 -6.76 -10.96
N THR A 68 -4.62 -7.32 -9.81
CA THR A 68 -5.28 -8.49 -9.23
C THR A 68 -6.74 -8.19 -8.88
N ILE A 69 -7.03 -7.01 -8.35
CA ILE A 69 -8.40 -6.56 -8.10
C ILE A 69 -9.21 -6.54 -9.40
N GLU A 70 -8.66 -5.95 -10.45
CA GLU A 70 -9.32 -5.87 -11.75
C GLU A 70 -9.55 -7.27 -12.34
N GLN A 71 -8.53 -8.14 -12.32
CA GLN A 71 -8.62 -9.49 -12.87
C GLN A 71 -9.62 -10.38 -12.15
N GLN A 72 -9.70 -10.29 -10.82
CA GLN A 72 -10.54 -11.20 -10.02
C GLN A 72 -11.96 -10.67 -9.78
N TYR A 73 -12.15 -9.35 -9.78
CA TYR A 73 -13.42 -8.73 -9.41
C TYR A 73 -14.00 -7.84 -10.54
N GLY A 74 -13.23 -7.55 -11.59
CA GLY A 74 -13.64 -6.74 -12.74
C GLY A 74 -13.79 -5.23 -12.46
N SER A 75 -13.67 -4.81 -11.20
CA SER A 75 -13.53 -3.40 -10.83
C SER A 75 -13.17 -3.27 -9.35
N PHE A 76 -12.64 -2.11 -8.98
CA PHE A 76 -12.45 -1.76 -7.57
C PHE A 76 -13.76 -1.76 -6.78
N ALA A 77 -14.86 -1.27 -7.37
CA ALA A 77 -16.18 -1.25 -6.72
C ALA A 77 -16.68 -2.67 -6.41
N ASN A 78 -16.51 -3.61 -7.36
CA ASN A 78 -16.85 -5.02 -7.15
C ASN A 78 -15.94 -5.67 -6.11
N TYR A 79 -14.67 -5.27 -6.01
CA TYR A 79 -13.81 -5.75 -4.94
C TYR A 79 -14.29 -5.29 -3.55
N LEU A 80 -14.70 -4.03 -3.39
CA LEU A 80 -15.29 -3.55 -2.14
C LEU A 80 -16.57 -4.33 -1.77
N LYS A 81 -17.46 -4.52 -2.73
CA LYS A 81 -18.75 -5.18 -2.51
C LYS A 81 -18.62 -6.69 -2.33
N SER A 82 -17.93 -7.38 -3.24
CA SER A 82 -17.91 -8.84 -3.32
C SER A 82 -16.69 -9.45 -2.63
N GLY A 83 -15.53 -8.79 -2.70
CA GLY A 83 -14.30 -9.24 -2.04
C GLY A 83 -14.29 -8.92 -0.55
N LEU A 84 -14.53 -7.64 -0.22
CA LEU A 84 -14.51 -7.16 1.17
C LEU A 84 -15.89 -7.15 1.85
N LYS A 85 -16.96 -7.46 1.12
CA LYS A 85 -18.34 -7.53 1.64
C LYS A 85 -18.80 -6.23 2.31
N LEU A 86 -18.37 -5.10 1.78
CA LEU A 86 -18.79 -3.78 2.26
C LEU A 86 -20.16 -3.41 1.69
N ALA A 87 -20.88 -2.57 2.43
CA ALA A 87 -22.15 -2.01 1.98
C ALA A 87 -21.94 -1.15 0.70
N PRO A 88 -22.90 -1.14 -0.25
CA PRO A 88 -22.74 -0.41 -1.51
C PRO A 88 -22.48 1.09 -1.36
N ASP A 89 -22.99 1.70 -0.29
CA ASP A 89 -22.88 3.10 0.06
C ASP A 89 -21.62 3.43 0.89
N PHE A 90 -20.85 2.43 1.31
CA PHE A 90 -19.69 2.61 2.18
C PHE A 90 -18.68 3.65 1.66
N PRO A 91 -18.29 3.68 0.38
CA PRO A 91 -17.34 4.71 -0.09
C PRO A 91 -17.89 6.13 0.00
N ALA A 92 -19.18 6.33 -0.25
CA ALA A 92 -19.82 7.63 -0.15
C ALA A 92 -19.92 8.08 1.32
N GLU A 93 -20.33 7.16 2.20
CA GLU A 93 -20.38 7.38 3.64
C GLU A 93 -19.00 7.75 4.21
N PHE A 94 -17.97 7.00 3.81
CA PHE A 94 -16.59 7.24 4.23
C PHE A 94 -16.12 8.65 3.84
N ARG A 95 -16.35 9.07 2.59
CA ARG A 95 -15.95 10.40 2.12
C ARG A 95 -16.70 11.50 2.85
N ARG A 96 -18.02 11.32 3.06
CA ARG A 96 -18.82 12.29 3.81
C ARG A 96 -18.29 12.49 5.22
N GLN A 97 -17.91 11.41 5.91
CA GLN A 97 -17.43 11.49 7.30
C GLN A 97 -16.00 12.02 7.42
N TYR A 98 -15.09 11.64 6.52
CA TYR A 98 -13.65 11.87 6.72
C TYR A 98 -13.02 12.89 5.76
N ILE A 99 -13.70 13.29 4.69
CA ILE A 99 -13.15 14.18 3.64
C ILE A 99 -13.98 15.46 3.50
N GLU A 100 -15.30 15.35 3.47
CA GLU A 100 -16.19 16.51 3.20
C GLU A 100 -16.55 17.31 4.47
N GLN A 101 -16.39 16.72 5.65
CA GLN A 101 -16.60 17.39 6.95
C GLN A 101 -15.29 17.89 7.59
N GLY A 102 -14.16 17.71 6.91
CA GLY A 102 -12.81 18.08 7.38
C GLY A 102 -12.33 19.43 6.88
#